data_AF-A0A9P8UY87-F1
#
_entry.id   AF-A0A9P8UY87-F1
#
_cell.length_a   1.000
_cell.length_b   1.000
_cell.length_c   1.000
_cell.angle_alpha   90.00
_cell.angle_beta   90.00
_cell.angle_gamma   90.00
#
_symmetry.space_group_name_H-M   'P 1'
#
loop_
_entity.id
_entity.type
_entity.pdbx_description
1 polymer ?
#
loop_
_entity_poly.entity_id
_entity_poly.type
_entity_poly.pdbx_seq_one_letter_code
_entity_poly.pdbx_strand_id
1 'polypeptide(L)'
;MSTERELQVAPIVPESVMHNSRALSNVQSLTASIFGVAAGILGLESYNGFLFYLIFSILTTVLFYTVRVAPTSLKAGASPFDTSRYFRTQYEFWTGGVSGGLAGYILTWTLFYGLVRA
;
A
#
# COMPACT_ATOMS: atom_id res chain seq x y z
N MET A 1 -6.87 4.99 -30.76
CA MET A 1 -5.77 5.66 -31.52
C MET A 1 -5.07 6.78 -30.74
N SER A 2 -5.58 7.28 -29.61
CA SER A 2 -4.84 8.22 -28.74
C SER A 2 -3.78 7.53 -27.87
N THR A 3 -4.11 6.38 -27.28
CA THR A 3 -3.23 5.60 -26.39
C THR A 3 -1.92 5.14 -27.04
N GLU A 4 -1.94 4.75 -28.32
CA GLU A 4 -0.73 4.31 -29.05
C GLU A 4 0.24 5.47 -29.30
N ARG A 5 -0.27 6.69 -29.48
CA ARG A 5 0.58 7.89 -29.63
C ARG A 5 1.19 8.33 -28.29
N GLU A 6 0.47 8.17 -27.19
CA GLU A 6 1.00 8.43 -25.85
C GLU A 6 2.10 7.44 -25.45
N LEU A 7 1.95 6.15 -25.80
CA LEU A 7 2.97 5.12 -25.63
C LEU A 7 4.24 5.36 -26.44
N GLN A 8 4.15 6.06 -27.58
CA GLN A 8 5.31 6.47 -28.38
C GLN A 8 6.06 7.67 -27.78
N VAL A 9 5.37 8.54 -27.03
CA VAL A 9 5.97 9.74 -26.39
C VAL A 9 6.58 9.41 -25.02
N ALA A 10 5.97 8.48 -24.27
CA ALA A 10 6.51 7.98 -23.01
C ALA A 10 6.26 6.46 -22.91
N PRO A 11 7.20 5.61 -23.38
CA PRO A 11 6.99 4.17 -23.34
C PRO A 11 6.86 3.69 -21.90
N ILE A 12 5.82 2.91 -21.60
CA ILE A 12 5.67 2.24 -20.32
C ILE A 12 6.72 1.14 -20.27
N VAL A 13 7.82 1.39 -19.55
CA VAL A 13 8.88 0.41 -19.35
C VAL A 13 8.39 -0.62 -18.32
N PRO A 14 8.22 -1.91 -18.69
CA PRO A 14 7.66 -2.92 -17.79
C PRO A 14 8.52 -3.13 -16.53
N GLU A 15 9.84 -2.98 -16.65
CA GLU A 15 10.78 -3.04 -15.52
C GLU A 15 10.50 -1.95 -14.47
N SER A 16 10.19 -0.73 -14.91
CA SER A 16 9.87 0.37 -14.00
C SER A 16 8.55 0.13 -13.27
N VAL A 17 7.55 -0.43 -13.96
CA VAL A 17 6.26 -0.79 -13.34
C VAL A 17 6.44 -1.91 -12.33
N MET A 18 7.25 -2.93 -12.66
CA MET A 18 7.56 -4.03 -11.74
C MET A 18 8.34 -3.55 -10.51
N HIS A 19 9.33 -2.67 -10.69
CA HIS A 19 10.08 -2.08 -9.58
C HIS A 19 9.16 -1.28 -8.64
N ASN A 20 8.25 -0.46 -9.20
CA ASN A 20 7.29 0.32 -8.41
C ASN A 20 6.32 -0.59 -7.63
N SER A 21 5.84 -1.68 -8.25
CA SER A 21 4.99 -2.66 -7.58
C SER A 21 5.72 -3.34 -6.42
N ARG A 22 6.98 -3.77 -6.61
CA ARG A 22 7.80 -4.33 -5.53
C ARG A 22 8.05 -3.35 -4.40
N ALA A 23 8.37 -2.09 -4.73
CA ALA A 23 8.58 -1.06 -3.71
C ALA A 23 7.32 -0.82 -2.88
N LEU A 24 6.15 -0.79 -3.53
CA LEU A 24 4.86 -0.66 -2.86
C LEU A 24 4.57 -1.83 -1.93
N SER A 25 4.73 -3.08 -2.41
CA SER A 25 4.54 -4.27 -1.58
C SER A 25 5.48 -4.29 -0.37
N ASN A 26 6.75 -3.91 -0.54
CA ASN A 26 7.70 -3.84 0.58
C ASN A 26 7.26 -2.84 1.65
N VAL A 27 6.81 -1.64 1.25
CA VAL A 27 6.30 -0.64 2.19
C VAL A 27 5.06 -1.17 2.92
N GLN A 28 4.15 -1.83 2.22
CA GLN A 28 2.94 -2.41 2.81
C GLN A 28 3.26 -3.53 3.80
N SER A 29 4.19 -4.43 3.47
CA SER A 29 4.60 -5.52 4.38
C SER A 29 5.32 -5.01 5.63
N LEU A 30 6.20 -4.01 5.48
CA LEU A 30 6.93 -3.41 6.61
C LEU A 30 5.99 -2.63 7.54
N THR A 31 5.13 -1.78 6.96
CA THR A 31 4.15 -1.02 7.74
C THR A 31 3.14 -1.93 8.43
N ALA A 32 2.64 -2.97 7.75
CA ALA A 32 1.76 -3.96 8.36
C ALA A 32 2.41 -4.67 9.56
N SER A 33 3.69 -5.04 9.45
CA SER A 33 4.44 -5.63 10.57
C SER A 33 4.55 -4.66 11.75
N ILE A 34 4.89 -3.38 11.50
CA ILE A 34 5.02 -2.36 12.56
C ILE A 34 3.67 -2.10 13.25
N PHE A 35 2.58 -2.03 12.49
CA PHE A 35 1.25 -1.87 13.07
C PHE A 35 0.80 -3.10 13.85
N GLY A 36 1.22 -4.30 13.44
CA GLY A 36 0.99 -5.53 14.21
C GLY A 36 1.70 -5.50 15.56
N VAL A 37 2.95 -5.04 15.59
CA VAL A 37 3.67 -4.80 16.85
C VAL A 37 2.92 -3.81 17.74
N ALA A 38 2.48 -2.67 17.19
CA ALA A 38 1.73 -1.66 17.94
C ALA A 38 0.40 -2.22 18.51
N ALA A 39 -0.35 -2.97 17.71
CA ALA A 39 -1.59 -3.61 18.13
C ALA A 39 -1.37 -4.69 19.20
N GLY A 40 -0.25 -5.43 19.11
CA GLY A 40 0.17 -6.41 20.11
C GLY A 40 0.54 -5.77 21.45
N ILE A 41 1.28 -4.66 21.45
CA ILE A 41 1.67 -3.93 22.67
C ILE A 41 0.46 -3.29 23.36
N LEU A 42 -0.44 -2.66 22.59
CA LEU A 42 -1.72 -2.16 23.11
C LEU A 42 -2.63 -3.31 23.56
N GLY A 43 -2.37 -4.51 23.04
CA GLY A 43 -3.13 -5.73 23.19
C GLY A 43 -4.62 -5.56 22.87
N LEU A 44 -4.86 -4.91 21.73
CA LEU A 44 -6.17 -4.89 21.13
C LEU A 44 -6.52 -6.33 20.76
N GLU A 45 -7.71 -6.79 21.16
CA GLU A 45 -8.19 -8.14 20.89
C GLU A 45 -9.31 -8.15 19.84
N SER A 46 -9.43 -9.28 19.14
CA SER A 46 -10.56 -9.60 18.27
C SER A 46 -10.85 -8.49 17.22
N TYR A 47 -12.07 -7.96 17.17
CA TYR A 47 -12.50 -6.96 16.19
C TYR A 47 -11.69 -5.66 16.21
N ASN A 48 -11.23 -5.22 17.39
CA ASN A 48 -10.50 -3.96 17.52
C ASN A 48 -9.13 -4.02 16.82
N GLY A 49 -8.46 -5.19 16.86
CA GLY A 49 -7.21 -5.38 16.13
C GLY A 49 -7.41 -5.43 14.60
N PHE A 50 -8.50 -6.03 14.12
CA PHE A 50 -8.81 -6.00 12.68
C PHE A 50 -9.21 -4.61 12.19
N LEU A 51 -9.97 -3.85 12.99
CA LEU A 51 -10.34 -2.48 12.65
C LEU A 51 -9.10 -1.57 12.61
N PHE A 52 -8.17 -1.74 13.56
CA PHE A 52 -6.88 -1.07 13.56
C PHE A 52 -6.12 -1.36 12.25
N TYR A 53 -6.00 -2.64 11.87
CA TYR A 53 -5.36 -3.01 10.60
C TYR A 53 -6.00 -2.32 9.39
N LEU A 54 -7.33 -2.35 9.26
CA LEU A 54 -8.02 -1.76 8.12
C LEU A 54 -7.80 -0.24 8.03
N ILE A 55 -7.92 0.47 9.15
CA ILE A 55 -7.72 1.93 9.18
C ILE A 55 -6.28 2.26 8.79
N PHE A 56 -5.29 1.58 9.37
CA PHE A 56 -3.87 1.87 9.12
C PHE A 56 -3.41 1.41 7.73
N SER A 57 -3.98 0.33 7.19
CA SER A 57 -3.72 -0.13 5.82
C SER A 57 -4.25 0.87 4.78
N ILE A 58 -5.49 1.36 4.97
CA ILE A 58 -6.07 2.42 4.14
C ILE A 58 -5.24 3.71 4.29
N LEU A 59 -4.91 4.11 5.52
CA LEU A 59 -4.11 5.29 5.79
C LEU A 59 -2.75 5.23 5.10
N THR A 60 -2.06 4.09 5.15
CA THR A 60 -0.75 3.90 4.48
C THR A 60 -0.88 4.02 2.97
N THR A 61 -1.95 3.45 2.40
CA THR A 61 -2.22 3.53 0.96
C THR A 61 -2.51 4.97 0.53
N VAL A 62 -3.30 5.71 1.34
CA VAL A 62 -3.59 7.14 1.13
C VAL A 62 -2.33 8.00 1.32
N LEU A 63 -1.51 7.75 2.33
CA LEU A 63 -0.25 8.46 2.53
C LEU A 63 0.72 8.22 1.37
N PHE A 64 0.85 6.97 0.92
CA PHE A 64 1.70 6.66 -0.23
C PHE A 64 1.20 7.38 -1.50
N TYR A 65 -0.11 7.37 -1.72
CA TYR A 65 -0.74 8.09 -2.82
C TYR A 65 -0.50 9.61 -2.70
N THR A 66 -0.76 10.24 -1.55
CA THR A 66 -0.61 11.69 -1.35
C THR A 66 0.84 12.16 -1.36
N VAL A 67 1.78 11.39 -0.82
CA VAL A 67 3.19 11.78 -0.71
C VAL A 67 3.98 11.52 -1.99
N ARG A 68 3.68 10.44 -2.73
CA ARG A 68 4.46 10.05 -3.92
C ARG A 68 3.70 10.19 -5.23
N VAL A 69 2.41 9.84 -5.26
CA VAL A 69 1.62 9.81 -6.49
C VAL A 69 1.03 11.19 -6.81
N ALA A 70 0.40 11.86 -5.84
CA ALA A 70 -0.24 13.16 -6.03
C ALA A 70 0.72 14.27 -6.52
N PRO A 71 1.91 14.52 -5.93
CA PRO A 71 2.80 15.59 -6.40
C PRO A 71 3.39 15.30 -7.78
N THR A 72 3.44 14.04 -8.19
CA THR A 72 3.97 13.61 -9.49
C THR A 72 2.87 13.62 -10.57
N SER A 73 1.63 13.30 -10.20
CA SER A 73 0.46 13.36 -11.08
C SER A 73 0.01 14.81 -11.36
N LEU A 74 0.02 15.69 -10.33
CA LEU A 74 -0.30 17.12 -10.50
C LEU A 74 0.71 17.86 -11.39
N LYS A 75 2.00 17.53 -11.29
CA LYS A 75 3.05 18.11 -12.15
C LYS A 75 2.94 17.67 -13.61
N ALA A 76 2.24 16.56 -13.87
CA ALA A 76 2.06 15.99 -15.20
C ALA A 76 0.69 16.32 -15.84
N GLY A 77 -0.14 17.17 -15.19
CA GLY A 77 -1.42 17.63 -15.72
C GLY A 77 -2.53 16.57 -15.76
N ALA A 78 -2.34 15.42 -15.09
CA ALA A 78 -3.32 14.34 -15.07
C ALA A 78 -4.33 14.53 -13.91
N SER A 79 -5.56 14.05 -14.12
CA SER A 79 -6.63 14.06 -13.11
C SER A 79 -6.14 13.43 -11.79
N PRO A 80 -6.49 13.97 -10.61
CA PRO A 80 -5.98 13.49 -9.33
C PRO A 80 -6.10 11.96 -9.20
N PHE A 81 -7.22 11.39 -9.64
CA PHE A 81 -7.55 9.99 -9.46
C PHE A 81 -6.99 9.03 -10.54
N ASP A 82 -6.29 9.53 -11.56
CA ASP A 82 -5.85 8.68 -12.66
C ASP A 82 -4.44 8.09 -12.42
N THR A 83 -4.39 6.98 -11.69
CA THR A 83 -3.16 6.21 -11.39
C THR A 83 -2.71 5.32 -12.57
N SER A 84 -3.41 5.36 -13.72
CA SER A 84 -3.18 4.49 -14.87
C SER A 84 -1.82 4.69 -15.56
N ARG A 85 -1.10 5.78 -15.26
CA ARG A 85 0.23 6.08 -15.85
C ARG A 85 1.37 5.31 -15.18
N TYR A 86 1.22 4.89 -13.94
CA TYR A 86 2.29 4.27 -13.15
C TYR A 86 2.01 2.83 -12.71
N PHE A 87 0.74 2.43 -12.66
CA PHE A 87 0.33 1.07 -12.29
C PHE A 87 -0.67 0.50 -13.30
N ARG A 88 -0.56 -0.82 -13.56
CA ARG A 88 -1.40 -1.53 -14.54
C ARG A 88 -2.89 -1.42 -14.24
N THR A 89 -3.28 -1.37 -12.97
CA THR A 89 -4.67 -1.30 -12.55
C THR A 89 -4.79 -0.49 -11.25
N GLN A 90 -5.70 0.49 -11.22
CA GLN A 90 -6.04 1.26 -10.01
C GLN A 90 -6.49 0.37 -8.84
N TYR A 91 -7.26 -0.69 -9.11
CA TYR A 91 -7.72 -1.63 -8.10
C TYR A 91 -6.59 -2.42 -7.46
N GLU A 92 -5.57 -2.82 -8.23
CA GLU A 92 -4.42 -3.59 -7.72
C GLU A 92 -3.60 -2.77 -6.72
N PHE A 93 -3.52 -1.45 -6.93
CA PHE A 93 -2.91 -0.52 -5.97
C PHE A 93 -3.66 -0.46 -4.64
N TRP A 94 -5.00 -0.34 -4.69
CA TRP A 94 -5.83 -0.18 -3.49
C TRP A 94 -6.08 -1.49 -2.74
N THR A 95 -6.32 -2.60 -3.44
CA THR A 95 -6.66 -3.89 -2.83
C THR A 95 -5.45 -4.77 -2.57
N GLY A 96 -4.38 -4.62 -3.35
CA GLY A 96 -3.16 -5.41 -3.20
C GLY A 96 -2.45 -5.17 -1.86
N GLY A 97 -2.53 -3.96 -1.33
CA GLY A 97 -1.91 -3.63 -0.04
C GLY A 97 -2.60 -4.24 1.17
N VAL A 98 -3.93 -4.33 1.13
CA VAL A 98 -4.72 -4.87 2.24
C VAL A 98 -4.55 -6.38 2.34
N SER A 99 -4.44 -7.09 1.22
CA SER A 99 -4.25 -8.54 1.22
C SER A 99 -2.79 -8.95 1.47
N GLY A 100 -1.82 -8.24 0.87
CA GLY A 100 -0.40 -8.55 0.98
C GLY A 100 0.20 -8.33 2.38
N GLY A 101 -0.33 -7.36 3.15
CA GLY A 101 0.16 -7.04 4.50
C GLY A 101 -0.44 -7.89 5.63
N LEU A 102 -1.57 -8.57 5.39
CA LEU A 102 -2.42 -9.12 6.44
C LEU A 102 -1.75 -10.25 7.23
N ALA A 103 -1.06 -11.16 6.54
CA ALA A 103 -0.34 -12.26 7.20
C ALA A 103 0.79 -11.75 8.11
N GLY A 104 1.56 -10.76 7.66
CA GLY A 104 2.64 -10.14 8.45
C GLY A 104 2.12 -9.38 9.67
N TYR A 105 0.99 -8.70 9.51
CA TYR A 105 0.29 -8.04 10.62
C TYR A 105 -0.14 -9.05 11.69
N ILE A 106 -0.85 -10.13 11.32
CA ILE A 106 -1.36 -11.12 12.28
C ILE A 106 -0.21 -11.83 13.01
N LEU A 107 0.86 -12.17 12.29
CA LEU A 107 2.04 -12.83 12.88
C LEU A 107 2.69 -11.96 13.96
N THR A 108 2.94 -10.69 13.66
CA THR A 108 3.58 -9.77 14.62
C THR A 108 2.65 -9.37 15.75
N TRP A 109 1.35 -9.24 15.48
CA TRP A 109 0.32 -8.96 16.48
C TRP A 109 0.25 -10.06 17.53
N THR A 110 0.12 -11.32 17.10
CA THR A 110 0.04 -12.47 18.02
C THR A 110 1.34 -12.68 18.82
N LEU A 111 2.50 -12.48 18.19
CA LEU A 111 3.81 -12.61 18.86
C LEU A 111 3.98 -11.58 19.97
N PHE A 112 3.75 -10.30 19.69
CA PHE A 112 3.94 -9.24 20.69
C PHE A 112 2.85 -9.24 21.76
N TYR A 113 1.62 -9.60 21.39
CA TYR A 113 0.55 -9.82 22.36
C TYR A 113 0.94 -10.88 23.39
N GLY A 114 1.44 -12.02 22.92
CA GLY A 114 1.93 -13.10 23.79
C GLY A 114 3.12 -12.66 24.65
N LEU A 115 4.04 -11.86 24.12
CA LEU A 115 5.21 -11.39 24.87
C LEU A 115 4.87 -10.42 26.00
N VAL A 116 3.90 -9.52 25.79
CA VAL A 116 3.54 -8.48 26.76
C VAL A 116 2.60 -9.00 27.85
N ARG A 117 1.81 -10.04 27.54
CA ARG A 117 0.74 -10.56 28.42
C ARG A 117 1.00 -11.99 28.92
N ALA A 118 2.18 -12.57 28.65
CA ALA A 118 2.68 -13.79 29.31
C ALA A 118 3.25 -13.46 30.69
#